data_AF-A0A3N5LHL6-F1
#
_entry.id   AF-A0A3N5LHL6-F1
#
_cell.length_a   1.000
_cell.length_b   1.000
_cell.length_c   1.000
_cell.angle_alpha   90.00
_cell.angle_beta   90.00
_cell.angle_gamma   90.00
#
_symmetry.space_group_name_H-M   'P 1'
#
loop_
_entity.id
_entity.type
_entity.pdbx_description
1 polymer ?
#
loop_
_entity_poly.entity_id
_entity_poly.type
_entity_poly.pdbx_seq_one_letter_code
_entity_poly.pdbx_strand_id
1 'polypeptide(L)'
;MGETIILKVLKRGYKGDNVKLWQEFLHIEPDGIFGRITEENTKEFQTKNGLKADGIAGSKTIAKAVLLGFVIPEKKSIKITEEQLKYIMKGCRQSSILKYLEPVNKAMNKYEIDTYLRICHFLAQVGHESGSLRYSHELASGRMYEGRKDLGNICPGDGMRFKGQGLIQITGRLNITSFGKFIGIDFAKENPARIGDEPELSAEAAGWFWMTRKLNKWADMDDIKGVSLRVNGGYNGLQERILYLKRAKESLKS
;
A
#
# COMPACT_ATOMS: atom_id res chain seq x y z
N MET A 1 16.31 20.19 0.02
CA MET A 1 15.16 20.41 0.93
C MET A 1 14.68 19.04 1.35
N GLY A 2 14.98 18.63 2.59
CA GLY A 2 14.61 17.31 3.09
C GLY A 2 13.10 17.13 3.05
N GLU A 3 12.65 15.96 2.59
CA GLU A 3 11.24 15.58 2.63
C GLU A 3 10.71 15.85 4.04
N THR A 4 9.63 16.63 4.14
CA THR A 4 8.95 16.81 5.41
C THR A 4 8.41 15.44 5.79
N ILE A 5 9.02 14.78 6.78
CA ILE A 5 8.48 13.54 7.34
C ILE A 5 7.11 13.93 7.91
N ILE A 6 6.04 13.66 7.16
CA ILE A 6 4.66 13.81 7.64
C ILE A 6 4.47 12.72 8.69
N LEU A 7 4.83 13.04 9.93
CA LEU A 7 4.64 12.16 11.07
C LEU A 7 3.14 11.96 11.28
N LYS A 8 2.72 10.71 11.15
CA LYS A 8 1.35 10.29 11.43
C LYS A 8 1.05 10.61 12.90
N VAL A 9 0.09 11.49 13.15
CA VAL A 9 -0.35 11.88 14.50
C VAL A 9 -0.66 10.63 15.34
N LEU A 10 -0.07 10.51 16.53
CA LEU A 10 -0.38 9.42 17.47
C LEU A 10 -1.39 9.90 18.51
N LYS A 11 -2.43 9.11 18.73
CA LYS A 11 -3.52 9.42 19.66
C LYS A 11 -4.23 8.15 20.11
N ARG A 12 -5.10 8.28 21.12
CA ARG A 12 -5.89 7.15 21.66
C ARG A 12 -6.53 6.31 20.56
N GLY A 13 -6.37 4.99 20.66
CA GLY A 13 -6.88 4.01 19.70
C GLY A 13 -5.91 3.64 18.58
N TYR A 14 -4.79 4.36 18.43
CA TYR A 14 -3.74 3.98 17.48
C TYR A 14 -2.94 2.80 18.01
N LYS A 15 -2.37 2.02 17.09
CA LYS A 15 -1.54 0.85 17.40
C LYS A 15 -0.37 0.75 16.42
N GLY A 16 0.67 0.01 16.82
CA GLY A 16 1.80 -0.35 15.97
C GLY A 16 3.14 0.20 16.45
N ASP A 17 4.17 0.04 15.63
CA ASP A 17 5.56 0.28 16.05
C ASP A 17 5.84 1.76 16.38
N ASN A 18 5.17 2.70 15.71
CA ASN A 18 5.28 4.12 16.06
C ASN A 18 4.75 4.42 17.47
N VAL A 19 3.75 3.66 17.93
CA VAL A 19 3.24 3.77 19.30
C VAL A 19 4.26 3.18 20.28
N LYS A 20 4.89 2.05 19.95
CA LYS A 20 5.96 1.45 20.78
C LYS A 20 7.13 2.40 20.95
N LEU A 21 7.61 2.98 19.86
CA LEU A 21 8.70 3.97 19.91
C LEU A 21 8.33 5.16 20.78
N TRP A 22 7.10 5.66 20.68
CA TRP A 22 6.61 6.74 21.52
C TRP A 22 6.54 6.33 23.00
N GLN A 23 6.09 5.12 23.30
CA GLN A 23 6.03 4.57 24.66
C GLN A 23 7.44 4.38 25.25
N GLU A 24 8.40 3.88 24.48
CA GLU A 24 9.81 3.76 24.87
C GLU A 24 10.40 5.12 25.23
N PHE A 25 10.16 6.14 24.40
CA PHE A 25 10.59 7.52 24.66
C PHE A 25 9.95 8.13 25.91
N LEU A 26 8.68 7.80 26.18
CA LEU A 26 7.99 8.19 27.41
C LEU A 26 8.40 7.34 28.62
N HIS A 27 9.29 6.36 28.46
CA HIS A 27 9.73 5.43 29.50
C HIS A 27 8.58 4.64 30.14
N ILE A 28 7.62 4.21 29.32
CA ILE A 28 6.52 3.33 29.70
C ILE A 28 6.56 2.01 28.92
N GLU A 29 5.78 1.02 29.35
CA GLU A 29 5.72 -0.29 28.69
C GLU A 29 5.28 -0.16 27.21
N PRO A 30 6.09 -0.64 26.24
CA PRO A 30 5.80 -0.48 24.82
C PRO A 30 4.91 -1.59 24.26
N ASP A 31 3.66 -1.65 24.75
CA ASP A 31 2.65 -2.60 24.28
C ASP A 31 2.18 -2.33 22.84
N GLY A 32 2.55 -1.17 22.28
CA GLY A 32 2.19 -0.74 20.93
C GLY A 32 0.74 -0.34 20.80
N ILE A 33 0.04 -0.06 21.89
CA ILE A 33 -1.35 0.39 21.96
C ILE A 33 -1.38 1.77 22.61
N PHE A 34 -1.87 2.76 21.87
CA PHE A 34 -2.03 4.11 22.40
C PHE A 34 -3.30 4.12 23.25
N GLY A 35 -3.18 3.61 24.47
CA GLY A 35 -4.25 3.48 25.45
C GLY A 35 -4.31 4.67 26.40
N ARG A 36 -5.01 4.48 27.52
CA ARG A 36 -5.14 5.49 28.58
C ARG A 36 -3.78 5.88 29.17
N ILE A 37 -2.94 4.89 29.48
CA ILE A 37 -1.61 5.10 30.07
C ILE A 37 -0.73 5.95 29.15
N THR A 38 -0.68 5.61 27.85
CA THR A 38 0.11 6.37 26.87
C THR A 38 -0.40 7.80 26.69
N GLU A 39 -1.72 8.01 26.69
CA GLU A 39 -2.27 9.37 26.63
C GLU A 39 -1.95 10.20 27.87
N GLU A 40 -2.10 9.63 29.07
CA GLU A 40 -1.78 10.32 30.33
C GLU A 40 -0.31 10.73 30.37
N ASN A 41 0.61 9.84 30.01
CA ASN A 41 2.04 10.15 29.93
C ASN A 41 2.37 11.14 28.80
N THR A 42 1.62 11.13 27.70
CA THR A 42 1.76 12.14 26.64
C THR A 42 1.36 13.53 27.16
N LYS A 43 0.27 13.63 27.95
CA LYS A 43 -0.15 14.88 28.59
C LYS A 43 0.89 15.37 29.60
N GLU A 44 1.49 14.46 30.35
CA GLU A 44 2.54 14.80 31.30
C GLU A 44 3.78 15.34 30.58
N PHE A 45 4.24 14.66 29.52
CA PHE A 45 5.32 15.14 28.66
C PHE A 45 5.01 16.53 28.09
N GLN A 46 3.80 16.73 27.56
CA GLN A 46 3.37 18.02 27.02
C GLN A 46 3.40 19.12 28.09
N THR A 47 2.87 18.85 29.28
CA THR A 47 2.85 19.78 30.41
C THR A 47 4.27 20.16 30.85
N LYS A 48 5.16 19.17 31.04
CA LYS A 48 6.58 19.39 31.40
C LYS A 48 7.34 20.22 30.37
N ASN A 49 6.88 20.24 29.12
CA ASN A 49 7.53 20.91 28.01
C ASN A 49 6.81 22.18 27.52
N GLY A 50 5.84 22.70 28.28
CA GLY A 50 5.13 23.94 27.94
C GLY A 50 4.23 23.83 26.71
N LEU A 51 3.78 22.61 26.38
CA LEU A 51 2.85 22.34 25.29
C LEU A 51 1.43 22.18 25.83
N LYS A 52 0.43 22.34 24.95
CA LYS A 52 -0.96 22.01 25.29
C LYS A 52 -1.06 20.51 25.63
N ALA A 53 -1.53 20.20 26.83
CA ALA A 53 -1.71 18.83 27.33
C ALA A 53 -2.97 18.15 26.77
N ASP A 54 -3.06 18.01 25.45
CA ASP A 54 -4.19 17.36 24.77
C ASP A 54 -4.07 15.84 24.63
N GLY A 55 -2.91 15.26 25.00
CA GLY A 55 -2.65 13.82 24.94
C GLY A 55 -2.43 13.28 23.53
N ILE A 56 -2.21 14.18 22.56
CA ILE A 56 -1.97 13.84 21.16
C ILE A 56 -0.50 14.11 20.83
N ALA A 57 0.23 13.08 20.38
CA ALA A 57 1.57 13.26 19.84
C ALA A 57 1.47 13.77 18.39
N GLY A 58 1.09 15.05 18.25
CA GLY A 58 1.03 15.78 16.99
C GLY A 58 2.35 16.45 16.62
N SER A 59 2.38 17.18 15.51
CA SER A 59 3.63 17.77 14.96
C SER A 59 4.45 18.56 15.99
N LYS A 60 3.82 19.39 16.82
CA LYS A 60 4.51 20.17 17.87
C LYS A 60 5.08 19.29 18.98
N THR A 61 4.31 18.31 19.44
CA THR A 61 4.73 17.36 20.48
C THR A 61 5.89 16.51 20.00
N ILE A 62 5.80 15.97 18.78
CA ILE A 62 6.86 15.17 18.20
C ILE A 62 8.11 16.02 17.93
N ALA A 63 7.97 17.24 17.39
CA ALA A 63 9.11 18.13 17.18
C ALA A 63 9.87 18.40 18.49
N LYS A 64 9.14 18.65 19.58
CA LYS A 64 9.75 18.82 20.91
C LYS A 64 10.42 17.55 21.41
N ALA A 65 9.80 16.39 21.21
CA ALA A 65 10.37 15.11 21.59
C ALA A 65 11.66 14.80 20.81
N VAL A 66 11.71 15.10 19.51
CA VAL A 66 12.90 14.93 18.67
C VAL A 66 14.07 15.79 19.20
N LEU A 67 13.80 17.04 19.60
CA LEU A 67 14.82 17.88 20.25
C LEU A 67 15.33 17.31 21.59
N LEU A 68 14.59 16.39 22.20
CA LEU A 68 14.94 15.72 23.46
C LEU A 68 15.44 14.28 23.26
N GLY A 69 15.80 13.91 22.03
CA GLY A 69 16.38 12.60 21.72
C GLY A 69 15.37 11.54 21.30
N PHE A 70 14.11 11.88 21.04
CA PHE A 70 13.20 10.96 20.37
C PHE A 70 13.68 10.72 18.94
N VAL A 71 14.23 9.54 18.69
CA VAL A 71 14.60 9.11 17.35
C VAL A 71 13.40 8.43 16.73
N ILE A 72 12.84 9.05 15.70
CA ILE A 72 12.02 8.32 14.75
C ILE A 72 13.02 7.66 13.82
N PRO A 73 13.18 6.32 13.84
CA PRO A 73 14.04 5.67 12.87
C PRO A 73 13.54 6.06 11.49
N GLU A 74 14.45 6.55 10.64
CA GLU A 74 14.13 6.66 9.23
C GLU A 74 13.64 5.28 8.80
N LYS A 75 12.38 5.22 8.37
CA LYS A 75 11.82 3.98 7.86
C LYS A 75 12.74 3.56 6.73
N LYS A 76 13.49 2.47 6.91
CA LYS A 76 14.40 1.96 5.89
C LYS A 76 13.55 1.68 4.66
N SER A 77 13.61 2.59 3.70
CA SER A 77 12.87 2.46 2.46
C SER A 77 13.49 1.32 1.70
N ILE A 78 12.88 0.14 1.77
CA ILE A 78 13.32 -0.97 0.94
C ILE A 78 12.86 -0.64 -0.47
N LYS A 79 13.84 -0.31 -1.32
CA LYS A 79 13.64 -0.07 -2.74
C LYS A 79 14.16 -1.28 -3.49
N ILE A 80 13.35 -1.81 -4.39
CA ILE A 80 13.83 -2.75 -5.38
C ILE A 80 14.62 -2.01 -6.46
N THR A 81 15.66 -2.65 -6.96
CA THR A 81 16.45 -2.12 -8.09
C THR A 81 15.79 -2.46 -9.42
N GLU A 82 16.25 -1.79 -10.48
CA GLU A 82 15.87 -2.12 -11.85
C GLU A 82 16.14 -3.60 -12.18
N GLU A 83 17.34 -4.09 -11.84
CA GLU A 83 17.73 -5.48 -12.11
C GLU A 83 16.86 -6.48 -11.37
N GLN A 84 16.51 -6.19 -10.11
CA GLN A 84 15.60 -7.03 -9.34
C GLN A 84 14.21 -7.06 -9.99
N LEU A 85 13.67 -5.89 -10.33
CA LEU A 85 12.35 -5.80 -10.95
C LEU A 85 12.34 -6.50 -12.33
N LYS A 86 13.40 -6.36 -13.13
CA LYS A 86 13.56 -7.00 -14.43
C LYS A 86 13.64 -8.52 -14.32
N TYR A 87 14.37 -9.05 -13.33
CA TYR A 87 14.44 -10.48 -13.07
C TYR A 87 13.07 -11.05 -12.70
N ILE A 88 12.34 -10.37 -11.81
CA ILE A 88 11.00 -10.76 -11.38
C ILE A 88 10.00 -10.67 -12.53
N MET A 89 10.06 -9.60 -13.33
CA MET A 89 9.15 -9.33 -14.45
C MET A 89 9.73 -9.86 -15.77
N LYS A 90 10.23 -11.09 -15.77
CA LYS A 90 10.84 -11.74 -16.96
C LYS A 90 9.96 -11.58 -18.21
N GLY A 91 10.59 -11.17 -19.31
CA GLY A 91 9.93 -10.93 -20.60
C GLY A 91 9.21 -9.57 -20.70
N CYS A 92 9.37 -8.69 -19.72
CA CYS A 92 8.95 -7.29 -19.81
C CYS A 92 9.94 -6.46 -20.65
N ARG A 93 9.45 -5.39 -21.29
CA ARG A 93 10.31 -4.42 -21.98
C ARG A 93 11.03 -3.55 -20.96
N GLN A 94 12.26 -3.16 -21.28
CA GLN A 94 13.05 -2.25 -20.45
C GLN A 94 12.32 -0.94 -20.13
N SER A 95 11.60 -0.38 -21.11
CA SER A 95 10.80 0.84 -20.92
C SER A 95 9.69 0.68 -19.89
N SER A 96 9.04 -0.50 -19.83
CA SER A 96 8.03 -0.79 -18.81
C SER A 96 8.65 -0.94 -17.41
N ILE A 97 9.84 -1.54 -17.30
CA ILE A 97 10.58 -1.60 -16.02
C ILE A 97 10.85 -0.18 -15.52
N LEU A 98 11.43 0.68 -16.35
CA LEU A 98 11.74 2.07 -15.99
C LEU A 98 10.47 2.87 -15.68
N LYS A 99 9.39 2.66 -16.44
CA LYS A 99 8.08 3.32 -16.23
C LYS A 99 7.50 3.07 -14.83
N TYR A 100 7.65 1.85 -14.31
CA TYR A 100 6.99 1.45 -13.06
C TYR A 100 7.90 1.30 -11.85
N LEU A 101 9.23 1.31 -12.02
CA LEU A 101 10.18 1.11 -10.93
C LEU A 101 9.97 2.08 -9.76
N GLU A 102 9.95 3.37 -10.05
CA GLU A 102 9.75 4.41 -9.03
C GLU A 102 8.31 4.38 -8.45
N PRO A 103 7.23 4.36 -9.26
CA PRO A 103 5.86 4.25 -8.75
C PRO A 103 5.64 3.03 -7.83
N VAL A 104 6.14 1.86 -8.21
CA VAL A 104 6.02 0.63 -7.41
C VAL A 104 6.76 0.76 -6.09
N ASN A 105 7.98 1.31 -6.10
CA ASN A 105 8.73 1.59 -4.87
C ASN A 105 7.99 2.59 -3.97
N LYS A 106 7.44 3.68 -4.51
CA LYS A 106 6.64 4.65 -3.74
C LYS A 106 5.42 3.98 -3.10
N ALA A 107 4.67 3.20 -3.87
CA ALA A 107 3.51 2.47 -3.37
C ALA A 107 3.91 1.50 -2.23
N MET A 108 4.95 0.68 -2.42
CA MET A 108 5.39 -0.25 -1.37
C MET A 108 5.73 0.45 -0.06
N ASN A 109 6.44 1.56 -0.12
CA ASN A 109 6.80 2.34 1.07
C ASN A 109 5.57 2.95 1.77
N LYS A 110 4.67 3.57 0.98
CA LYS A 110 3.44 4.23 1.47
C LYS A 110 2.49 3.26 2.15
N TYR A 111 2.38 2.04 1.63
CA TYR A 111 1.42 1.03 2.07
C TYR A 111 2.01 -0.04 3.00
N GLU A 112 3.21 0.22 3.56
CA GLU A 112 3.86 -0.68 4.53
C GLU A 112 4.08 -2.10 3.97
N ILE A 113 4.45 -2.16 2.68
CA ILE A 113 4.85 -3.38 1.98
C ILE A 113 6.39 -3.42 2.01
N ASP A 114 6.93 -3.60 3.21
CA ASP A 114 8.30 -3.25 3.55
C ASP A 114 9.09 -4.39 4.23
N THR A 115 8.47 -5.56 4.42
CA THR A 115 9.20 -6.78 4.78
C THR A 115 9.57 -7.55 3.53
N TYR A 116 10.63 -8.35 3.60
CA TYR A 116 11.08 -9.21 2.50
C TYR A 116 9.92 -10.03 1.89
N LEU A 117 9.11 -10.68 2.74
CA LEU A 117 7.98 -11.48 2.27
C LEU A 117 6.86 -10.62 1.68
N ARG A 118 6.51 -9.47 2.29
CA ARG A 118 5.51 -8.54 1.76
C ARG A 118 5.86 -8.08 0.35
N ILE A 119 7.10 -7.66 0.14
CA ILE A 119 7.61 -7.23 -1.17
C ILE A 119 7.52 -8.38 -2.18
N CYS A 120 7.99 -9.57 -1.81
CA CYS A 120 7.96 -10.73 -2.70
C CYS A 120 6.54 -11.10 -3.13
N HIS A 121 5.59 -11.16 -2.19
CA HIS A 121 4.20 -11.47 -2.50
C HIS A 121 3.51 -10.37 -3.29
N PHE A 122 3.75 -9.10 -2.94
CA PHE A 122 3.17 -7.97 -3.67
C PHE A 122 3.60 -7.96 -5.14
N LEU A 123 4.91 -8.06 -5.40
CA LEU A 123 5.45 -8.11 -6.75
C LEU A 123 4.99 -9.35 -7.52
N ALA A 124 4.73 -10.47 -6.83
CA ALA A 124 4.19 -11.66 -7.45
C ALA A 124 2.76 -11.45 -7.98
N GLN A 125 1.91 -10.77 -7.19
CA GLN A 125 0.55 -10.46 -7.62
C GLN A 125 0.56 -9.42 -8.74
N VAL A 126 1.33 -8.33 -8.60
CA VAL A 126 1.52 -7.32 -9.65
C VAL A 126 2.00 -7.96 -10.95
N GLY A 127 3.00 -8.84 -10.88
CA GLY A 127 3.55 -9.52 -12.05
C GLY A 127 2.52 -10.37 -12.77
N HIS A 128 1.68 -11.11 -12.05
CA HIS A 128 0.63 -11.90 -12.68
C HIS A 128 -0.49 -11.01 -13.27
N GLU A 129 -1.06 -10.09 -12.48
CA GLU A 129 -2.21 -9.27 -12.91
C GLU A 129 -1.89 -8.33 -14.09
N SER A 130 -0.65 -7.84 -14.18
CA SER A 130 -0.21 -6.97 -15.28
C SER A 130 0.49 -7.71 -16.42
N GLY A 131 0.63 -9.04 -16.31
CA GLY A 131 1.41 -9.86 -17.24
C GLY A 131 2.85 -9.38 -17.39
N SER A 132 3.61 -9.33 -16.31
CA SER A 132 4.96 -8.73 -16.21
C SER A 132 4.98 -7.26 -16.61
N LEU A 133 4.09 -6.41 -16.07
CA LEU A 133 4.02 -4.97 -16.33
C LEU A 133 3.78 -4.59 -17.81
N ARG A 134 3.25 -5.52 -18.61
CA ARG A 134 2.94 -5.29 -20.03
C ARG A 134 1.58 -4.64 -20.21
N TYR A 135 0.67 -4.88 -19.28
CA TYR A 135 -0.72 -4.43 -19.37
C TYR A 135 -1.13 -3.71 -18.09
N SER A 136 -1.56 -2.46 -18.23
CA SER A 136 -2.20 -1.67 -17.18
C SER A 136 -3.67 -1.37 -17.50
N HIS A 137 -4.14 -1.83 -18.65
CA HIS A 137 -5.56 -1.87 -19.00
C HIS A 137 -5.95 -3.31 -19.29
N GLU A 138 -7.16 -3.67 -18.88
CA GLU A 138 -7.74 -4.93 -19.29
C GLU A 138 -7.93 -4.98 -20.82
N LEU A 139 -7.49 -6.08 -21.44
CA LEU A 139 -7.65 -6.34 -22.87
C LEU A 139 -9.10 -6.65 -23.25
N ALA A 140 -9.91 -7.12 -22.30
CA ALA A 140 -11.32 -7.38 -22.51
C ALA A 140 -12.12 -6.09 -22.73
N SER A 141 -13.26 -6.22 -23.40
CA SER A 141 -14.16 -5.09 -23.67
C SER A 141 -14.81 -4.52 -22.40
N GLY A 142 -14.86 -5.30 -21.31
CA GLY A 142 -15.56 -4.94 -20.07
C GLY A 142 -17.07 -5.14 -20.12
N ARG A 143 -17.66 -5.50 -21.28
CA ARG A 143 -19.12 -5.71 -21.42
C ARG A 143 -19.67 -6.78 -20.48
N MET A 144 -18.86 -7.79 -20.16
CA MET A 144 -19.21 -8.85 -19.20
C MET A 144 -19.43 -8.35 -17.76
N TYR A 145 -18.97 -7.13 -17.44
CA TYR A 145 -19.18 -6.52 -16.13
C TYR A 145 -20.45 -5.68 -16.07
N GLU A 146 -21.17 -5.50 -17.17
CA GLU A 146 -22.40 -4.72 -17.20
C GLU A 146 -23.45 -5.33 -16.25
N GLY A 147 -24.08 -4.49 -15.41
CA GLY A 147 -25.11 -4.93 -14.47
C GLY A 147 -24.62 -5.78 -13.28
N ARG A 148 -23.31 -6.02 -13.13
CA ARG A 148 -22.73 -6.77 -12.00
C ARG A 148 -22.88 -5.99 -10.69
N LYS A 149 -23.89 -6.37 -9.89
CA LYS A 149 -24.22 -5.72 -8.61
C LYS A 149 -23.10 -5.80 -7.57
N ASP A 150 -22.36 -6.91 -7.55
CA ASP A 150 -21.20 -7.11 -6.66
C ASP A 150 -20.04 -6.16 -6.99
N LEU A 151 -19.95 -5.67 -8.23
CA LEU A 151 -18.99 -4.66 -8.69
C LEU A 151 -19.55 -3.22 -8.56
N GLY A 152 -20.80 -3.08 -8.12
CA GLY A 152 -21.52 -1.81 -8.08
C GLY A 152 -21.87 -1.23 -9.45
N ASN A 153 -21.82 -2.04 -10.51
CA ASN A 153 -22.14 -1.63 -11.87
C ASN A 153 -23.67 -1.62 -12.04
N ILE A 154 -24.29 -0.50 -11.66
CA ILE A 154 -25.75 -0.33 -11.61
C ILE A 154 -26.27 0.71 -12.61
N CYS A 155 -25.38 1.47 -13.24
CA CYS A 155 -25.74 2.42 -14.29
C CYS A 155 -25.39 1.82 -15.67
N PRO A 156 -26.23 2.07 -16.71
CA PRO A 156 -25.91 1.66 -18.06
C PRO A 156 -24.54 2.17 -18.52
N GLY A 157 -23.73 1.27 -19.08
CA GLY A 157 -22.37 1.54 -19.59
C GLY A 157 -21.26 1.35 -18.55
N ASP A 158 -21.61 1.00 -17.31
CA ASP A 158 -20.65 0.79 -16.24
C ASP A 158 -19.65 -0.33 -16.54
N GLY A 159 -20.07 -1.39 -17.23
CA GLY A 159 -19.21 -2.53 -17.49
C GLY A 159 -17.96 -2.12 -18.28
N MET A 160 -18.16 -1.37 -19.37
CA MET A 160 -17.04 -0.88 -20.18
C MET A 160 -16.30 0.27 -19.49
N ARG A 161 -17.03 1.18 -18.84
CA ARG A 161 -16.44 2.37 -18.20
C ARG A 161 -15.56 2.02 -17.00
N PHE A 162 -15.94 1.01 -16.23
CA PHE A 162 -15.26 0.56 -15.02
C PHE A 162 -14.66 -0.85 -15.18
N LYS A 163 -14.20 -1.19 -16.39
CA LYS A 163 -13.39 -2.39 -16.63
C LYS A 163 -12.04 -2.33 -15.90
N GLY A 164 -11.31 -3.43 -15.86
CA GLY A 164 -10.06 -3.56 -15.14
C GLY A 164 -9.02 -2.50 -15.51
N GLN A 165 -8.49 -1.82 -14.48
CA GLN A 165 -7.44 -0.80 -14.60
C GLN A 165 -6.29 -1.03 -13.63
N GLY A 166 -5.10 -0.59 -14.03
CA GLY A 166 -3.90 -0.56 -13.22
C GLY A 166 -3.19 -1.91 -13.07
N LEU A 167 -2.14 -1.93 -12.27
CA LEU A 167 -1.24 -3.08 -12.13
C LEU A 167 -1.87 -4.29 -11.44
N ILE A 168 -2.96 -4.10 -10.69
CA ILE A 168 -3.71 -5.16 -10.00
C ILE A 168 -5.12 -5.36 -10.60
N GLN A 169 -5.43 -4.70 -11.73
CA GLN A 169 -6.72 -4.80 -12.42
C GLN A 169 -7.94 -4.52 -11.51
N ILE A 170 -7.95 -3.38 -10.81
CA ILE A 170 -9.14 -2.99 -10.05
C ILE A 170 -10.32 -2.79 -11.01
N THR A 171 -11.44 -3.44 -10.70
CA THR A 171 -12.58 -3.56 -11.62
C THR A 171 -13.88 -3.21 -10.88
N GLY A 172 -14.82 -2.58 -11.58
CA GLY A 172 -16.14 -2.23 -11.08
C GLY A 172 -16.23 -0.80 -10.54
N ARG A 173 -17.40 -0.18 -10.73
CA ARG A 173 -17.71 1.17 -10.25
C ARG A 173 -17.43 1.32 -8.77
N LEU A 174 -17.84 0.36 -7.95
CA LEU A 174 -17.66 0.42 -6.49
C LEU A 174 -16.18 0.55 -6.12
N ASN A 175 -15.32 -0.30 -6.68
CA ASN A 175 -13.90 -0.33 -6.34
C ASN A 175 -13.17 0.91 -6.87
N ILE A 176 -13.41 1.28 -8.13
CA ILE A 176 -12.75 2.42 -8.77
C ILE A 176 -13.14 3.74 -8.08
N THR A 177 -14.43 3.94 -7.78
CA THR A 177 -14.87 5.16 -7.09
C THR A 177 -14.41 5.21 -5.63
N SER A 178 -14.29 4.07 -4.96
CA SER A 178 -13.72 3.99 -3.61
C SER A 178 -12.23 4.35 -3.60
N PHE A 179 -11.48 3.86 -4.59
CA PHE A 179 -10.08 4.25 -4.79
C PHE A 179 -9.96 5.75 -5.10
N GLY A 180 -10.75 6.25 -6.05
CA GLY A 180 -10.80 7.67 -6.39
C GLY A 180 -11.05 8.55 -5.17
N LYS A 181 -12.09 8.24 -4.37
CA LYS A 181 -12.38 8.96 -3.13
C LYS A 181 -11.21 8.96 -2.15
N PHE A 182 -10.46 7.85 -2.06
CA PHE A 182 -9.28 7.75 -1.19
C PHE A 182 -8.16 8.72 -1.62
N ILE A 183 -7.95 8.90 -2.93
CA ILE A 183 -6.93 9.81 -3.47
C ILE A 183 -7.46 11.21 -3.82
N GLY A 184 -8.74 11.50 -3.55
CA GLY A 184 -9.37 12.79 -3.82
C GLY A 184 -9.79 13.03 -5.28
N ILE A 185 -9.98 11.96 -6.07
CA ILE A 185 -10.41 12.02 -7.48
C ILE A 185 -11.82 11.42 -7.63
N ASP A 186 -12.72 12.10 -8.32
CA ASP A 186 -14.07 11.59 -8.58
C ASP A 186 -14.14 10.83 -9.91
N PHE A 187 -13.71 9.57 -9.93
CA PHE A 187 -13.79 8.72 -11.13
C PHE A 187 -15.23 8.39 -11.58
N ALA A 188 -16.26 8.74 -10.79
CA ALA A 188 -17.64 8.66 -11.28
C ALA A 188 -17.98 9.80 -12.25
N LYS A 189 -17.23 10.90 -12.20
CA LYS A 189 -17.35 12.04 -13.13
C LYS A 189 -16.19 12.11 -14.12
N GLU A 190 -15.00 11.73 -13.69
CA GLU A 190 -13.80 11.69 -14.51
C GLU A 190 -13.64 10.36 -15.26
N ASN A 191 -12.55 10.24 -16.02
CA ASN A 191 -12.20 9.06 -16.80
C ASN A 191 -11.45 8.01 -15.92
N PRO A 192 -12.03 6.83 -15.66
CA PRO A 192 -11.37 5.75 -14.92
C PRO A 192 -10.10 5.20 -15.59
N ALA A 193 -9.97 5.31 -16.92
CA ALA A 193 -8.83 4.80 -17.66
C ALA A 193 -7.50 5.44 -17.25
N ARG A 194 -7.54 6.64 -16.65
CA ARG A 194 -6.38 7.31 -16.04
C ARG A 194 -5.58 6.40 -15.11
N ILE A 195 -6.27 5.49 -14.40
CA ILE A 195 -5.63 4.51 -13.51
C ILE A 195 -4.68 3.59 -14.29
N GLY A 196 -5.05 3.17 -15.49
CA GLY A 196 -4.20 2.36 -16.38
C GLY A 196 -3.19 3.19 -17.20
N ASP A 197 -3.53 4.44 -17.54
CA ASP A 197 -2.69 5.31 -18.35
C ASP A 197 -1.48 5.83 -17.54
N GLU A 198 -1.76 6.29 -16.31
CA GLU A 198 -0.80 6.97 -15.44
C GLU A 198 -0.08 5.97 -14.52
N PRO A 199 1.25 5.82 -14.62
CA PRO A 199 2.01 4.84 -13.83
C PRO A 199 1.86 5.01 -12.32
N GLU A 200 1.83 6.27 -11.85
CA GLU A 200 1.67 6.60 -10.43
C GLU A 200 0.30 6.17 -9.91
N LEU A 201 -0.79 6.45 -10.64
CA LEU A 201 -2.13 5.98 -10.26
C LEU A 201 -2.24 4.45 -10.30
N SER A 202 -1.60 3.82 -11.29
CA SER A 202 -1.52 2.37 -11.44
C SER A 202 -0.89 1.68 -10.24
N ALA A 203 0.26 2.17 -9.77
CA ALA A 203 0.95 1.61 -8.61
C ALA A 203 0.26 1.97 -7.29
N GLU A 204 -0.24 3.20 -7.17
CA GLU A 204 -1.04 3.68 -6.04
C GLU A 204 -2.30 2.83 -5.84
N ALA A 205 -3.01 2.49 -6.93
CA ALA A 205 -4.16 1.59 -6.89
C ALA A 205 -3.79 0.18 -6.40
N ALA A 206 -2.64 -0.35 -6.83
CA ALA A 206 -2.16 -1.66 -6.38
C ALA A 206 -1.85 -1.68 -4.88
N GLY A 207 -1.16 -0.65 -4.37
CA GLY A 207 -0.88 -0.51 -2.94
C GLY A 207 -2.15 -0.29 -2.10
N TRP A 208 -3.07 0.56 -2.58
CA TRP A 208 -4.37 0.78 -1.92
C TRP A 208 -5.19 -0.52 -1.82
N PHE A 209 -5.26 -1.27 -2.91
CA PHE A 209 -5.95 -2.56 -2.95
C PHE A 209 -5.34 -3.53 -1.93
N TRP A 210 -4.01 -3.61 -1.89
CA TRP A 210 -3.28 -4.45 -0.96
C TRP A 210 -3.58 -4.13 0.52
N MET A 211 -3.56 -2.84 0.86
CA MET A 211 -3.86 -2.34 2.20
C MET A 211 -5.32 -2.62 2.59
N THR A 212 -6.29 -2.27 1.74
CA THR A 212 -7.72 -2.41 2.06
C THR A 212 -8.14 -3.87 2.25
N ARG A 213 -7.48 -4.81 1.57
CA ARG A 213 -7.64 -6.25 1.74
C ARG A 213 -6.80 -6.86 2.86
N LYS A 214 -6.00 -6.04 3.57
CA LYS A 214 -5.14 -6.44 4.70
C LYS A 214 -4.19 -7.59 4.34
N LEU A 215 -3.56 -7.50 3.16
CA LEU A 215 -2.77 -8.60 2.60
C LEU A 215 -1.42 -8.81 3.28
N ASN A 216 -0.88 -7.79 3.96
CA ASN A 216 0.37 -7.91 4.73
C ASN A 216 0.39 -9.15 5.63
N LYS A 217 -0.70 -9.42 6.38
CA LYS A 217 -0.74 -10.57 7.30
C LYS A 217 -0.52 -11.91 6.59
N TRP A 218 -1.01 -12.05 5.36
CA TRP A 218 -0.91 -13.29 4.59
C TRP A 218 0.47 -13.44 3.99
N ALA A 219 1.04 -12.34 3.50
CA ALA A 219 2.41 -12.32 3.03
C ALA A 219 3.41 -12.61 4.16
N ASP A 220 3.17 -12.08 5.37
CA ASP A 220 4.01 -12.34 6.54
C ASP A 220 3.99 -13.82 6.97
N MET A 221 2.88 -14.53 6.72
CA MET A 221 2.77 -15.98 6.89
C MET A 221 3.28 -16.79 5.68
N ASP A 222 3.83 -16.11 4.67
CA ASP A 222 4.24 -16.69 3.39
C ASP A 222 3.12 -17.42 2.62
N ASP A 223 1.86 -17.05 2.85
CA ASP A 223 0.68 -17.75 2.33
C ASP A 223 0.23 -17.21 0.96
N ILE A 224 0.83 -17.74 -0.10
CA ILE A 224 0.48 -17.38 -1.49
C ILE A 224 -0.98 -17.72 -1.85
N LYS A 225 -1.57 -18.75 -1.23
CA LYS A 225 -2.97 -19.12 -1.48
C LYS A 225 -3.90 -18.10 -0.83
N GLY A 226 -3.63 -17.73 0.42
CA GLY A 226 -4.38 -16.73 1.16
C GLY A 226 -4.31 -15.33 0.54
N VAL A 227 -3.16 -14.96 -0.03
CA VAL A 227 -3.01 -13.73 -0.85
C VAL A 227 -3.82 -13.86 -2.14
N SER A 228 -3.61 -14.91 -2.93
CA SER A 228 -4.24 -15.06 -4.26
C SER A 228 -5.77 -15.12 -4.19
N LEU A 229 -6.32 -15.82 -3.19
CA LEU A 229 -7.76 -15.89 -2.96
C LEU A 229 -8.37 -14.50 -2.75
N ARG A 230 -7.66 -13.56 -2.10
CA ARG A 230 -8.16 -12.21 -1.82
C ARG A 230 -7.93 -11.22 -2.95
N VAL A 231 -6.94 -11.48 -3.79
CA VAL A 231 -6.68 -10.68 -5.00
C VAL A 231 -7.68 -11.06 -6.08
N ASN A 232 -7.84 -12.34 -6.37
CA ASN A 232 -8.62 -12.82 -7.52
C ASN A 232 -10.03 -13.31 -7.15
N GLY A 233 -10.32 -13.55 -5.86
CA GLY A 233 -11.54 -14.25 -5.44
C GLY A 233 -11.46 -15.78 -5.64
N GLY A 234 -10.29 -16.30 -6.03
CA GLY A 234 -10.07 -17.72 -6.32
C GLY A 234 -8.59 -18.03 -6.57
N TYR A 235 -8.31 -19.17 -7.19
CA TYR A 235 -6.95 -19.67 -7.46
C TYR A 235 -6.56 -19.64 -8.94
N ASN A 236 -7.30 -18.90 -9.76
CA ASN A 236 -6.98 -18.73 -11.17
C ASN A 236 -5.58 -18.09 -11.30
N GLY A 237 -4.72 -18.73 -12.10
CA GLY A 237 -3.33 -18.29 -12.29
C GLY A 237 -2.38 -18.57 -11.12
N LEU A 238 -2.77 -19.37 -10.10
CA LEU A 238 -1.96 -19.60 -8.91
C LEU A 238 -0.54 -20.12 -9.22
N GLN A 239 -0.39 -21.01 -10.21
CA GLN A 239 0.93 -21.54 -10.58
C GLN A 239 1.87 -20.45 -11.10
N GLU A 240 1.35 -19.52 -11.91
CA GLU A 240 2.15 -18.37 -12.36
C GLU A 240 2.54 -17.45 -11.20
N ARG A 241 1.59 -17.18 -10.27
CA ARG A 241 1.87 -16.39 -9.07
C ARG A 241 2.97 -17.03 -8.22
N ILE A 242 2.98 -18.36 -8.09
CA ILE A 242 4.05 -19.11 -7.42
C ILE A 242 5.39 -18.90 -8.14
N LEU A 243 5.42 -18.90 -9.47
CA LEU A 243 6.64 -18.65 -10.24
C LEU A 243 7.16 -17.21 -10.09
N TYR A 244 6.28 -16.20 -10.05
CA TYR A 244 6.71 -14.84 -9.72
C TYR A 244 7.22 -14.75 -8.29
N LEU A 245 6.52 -15.36 -7.32
CA LEU A 245 6.94 -15.37 -5.92
C LEU A 245 8.31 -16.00 -5.75
N LYS A 246 8.58 -17.11 -6.43
CA LYS A 246 9.88 -17.78 -6.44
C LYS A 246 10.98 -16.83 -6.95
N ARG A 247 10.78 -16.20 -8.11
CA ARG A 247 11.75 -15.24 -8.68
C ARG A 247 11.97 -14.03 -7.78
N ALA A 248 10.92 -13.52 -7.15
CA ALA A 248 11.04 -12.42 -6.20
C ALA A 248 11.91 -12.84 -5.01
N LYS A 249 11.62 -13.99 -4.40
CA LYS A 249 12.42 -14.53 -3.30
C LYS A 249 13.88 -14.76 -3.69
N GLU A 250 14.13 -15.28 -4.88
CA GLU A 250 15.50 -15.50 -5.40
C GLU A 250 16.24 -14.17 -5.61
N SER A 251 15.57 -13.16 -6.19
CA SER A 251 16.18 -11.87 -6.51
C SER A 251 16.39 -10.94 -5.32
N LEU A 252 15.59 -11.10 -4.26
CA LEU A 252 15.58 -10.24 -3.07
C LEU A 252 16.34 -10.86 -1.88
N LYS A 253 16.77 -12.12 -2.00
CA LYS A 253 17.71 -12.71 -1.04
C LYS A 253 19.10 -12.13 -1.28
N SER A 254 19.49 -11.19 -0.43
CA SER A 254 20.87 -10.77 -0.23
C SER A 254 21.52 -11.66 0.82
#